data_AF-X0GLW0-F1
#
_entry.id   AF-X0GLW0-F1
#
_cell.length_a   1.000
_cell.length_b   1.000
_cell.length_c   1.000
_cell.angle_alpha   90.00
_cell.angle_beta   90.00
_cell.angle_gamma   90.00
#
_symmetry.space_group_name_H-M   'P 1'
#
loop_
_entity.id
_entity.type
_entity.pdbx_description
1 polymer ?
#
loop_
_entity_poly.entity_id
_entity_poly.type
_entity_poly.pdbx_seq_one_letter_code
_entity_poly.pdbx_strand_id
1 'polypeptide(L)'
;MANIEKPLRILSLDGGGVRGLSSLLILRSIMENIAKEKKDGTSVDSMRPCDYFDCITGAGIGGVIALLLGRLKLTMLECTVEYRMLSSLKYREESISPLFDINDFLSICNRITKKYEISDILQEPGNEGPLTFVYAMAKNKKLQCLRTYPSADDSIDPERIPISTVMAALMTARGLFNEVSLNGESGDKVTFLDQPYPWSFSNPIIEAVTEAQGRTKGAEIGVIVSIGTGEVAKDDIQDLALLGQLDLPGSLNQSLLKMNAMKTALAIPIH
;
A
#
# COMPACT_ATOMS: atom_id res chain seq x y z
N MET A 1 20.34 -14.61 -11.27
CA MET A 1 19.91 -14.86 -9.88
C MET A 1 20.94 -14.22 -8.97
N ALA A 2 20.53 -13.36 -8.02
CA ALA A 2 21.47 -12.68 -7.14
C ALA A 2 21.97 -13.67 -6.07
N ASN A 3 23.29 -13.87 -6.00
CA ASN A 3 23.93 -14.66 -4.95
C ASN A 3 24.06 -13.77 -3.71
N ILE A 4 23.01 -13.72 -2.89
CA ILE A 4 22.99 -12.86 -1.71
C ILE A 4 23.66 -13.63 -0.56
N GLU A 5 24.95 -13.38 -0.33
CA GLU A 5 25.73 -13.97 0.76
C GLU A 5 25.39 -13.37 2.15
N LYS A 6 24.58 -12.31 2.20
CA LYS A 6 24.18 -11.60 3.43
C LYS A 6 22.71 -11.89 3.80
N PRO A 7 22.36 -11.92 5.10
CA PRO A 7 20.97 -12.06 5.52
C PRO A 7 20.08 -10.93 4.96
N LEU A 8 18.89 -11.28 4.48
CA LEU A 8 17.92 -10.36 3.90
C LEU A 8 17.31 -9.43 4.95
N ARG A 9 17.09 -8.19 4.53
CA ARG A 9 16.38 -7.16 5.31
C ARG A 9 15.10 -6.79 4.57
N ILE A 10 13.94 -7.12 5.16
CA ILE A 10 12.62 -6.95 4.53
C ILE A 10 11.89 -5.78 5.19
N LEU A 11 11.42 -4.83 4.39
CA LEU A 11 10.47 -3.79 4.79
C LEU A 11 9.09 -4.08 4.21
N SER A 12 8.07 -4.22 5.07
CA SER A 12 6.67 -4.45 4.70
C SER A 12 5.79 -3.33 5.24
N LEU A 13 5.03 -2.68 4.37
CA LEU A 13 4.17 -1.55 4.69
C LEU A 13 2.69 -1.90 4.51
N ASP A 14 1.90 -1.73 5.56
CA ASP A 14 0.49 -2.10 5.53
C ASP A 14 -0.36 -1.09 4.74
N GLY A 15 -1.50 -1.59 4.23
CA GLY A 15 -2.61 -0.77 3.78
C GLY A 15 -3.28 0.02 4.91
N GLY A 16 -4.22 0.92 4.58
CA GLY A 16 -4.91 1.75 5.58
C GLY A 16 -5.34 3.15 5.15
N GLY A 17 -5.29 3.46 3.85
CA GLY A 17 -5.73 4.75 3.32
C GLY A 17 -4.87 5.93 3.81
N VAL A 18 -5.50 7.03 4.23
CA VAL A 18 -4.79 8.24 4.68
C VAL A 18 -3.89 8.03 5.91
N ARG A 19 -4.03 6.89 6.61
CA ARG A 19 -3.18 6.51 7.74
C ARG A 19 -1.79 6.04 7.33
N GLY A 20 -1.48 5.91 6.04
CA GLY A 20 -0.13 5.60 5.55
C GLY A 20 0.96 6.56 6.05
N LEU A 21 0.58 7.78 6.46
CA LEU A 21 1.50 8.75 7.07
C LEU A 21 2.13 8.21 8.36
N SER A 22 1.38 7.46 9.18
CA SER A 22 1.93 6.88 10.41
C SER A 22 3.04 5.90 10.09
N SER A 23 2.85 5.04 9.08
CA SER A 23 3.87 4.09 8.64
C SER A 23 5.12 4.80 8.15
N LEU A 24 4.97 5.90 7.40
CA LEU A 24 6.11 6.69 6.92
C LEU A 24 6.86 7.40 8.04
N LEU A 25 6.15 7.90 9.07
CA LEU A 25 6.77 8.52 10.26
C LEU A 25 7.53 7.48 11.11
N ILE A 26 6.98 6.27 11.27
CA ILE A 26 7.67 5.18 11.95
C ILE A 26 8.95 4.79 11.17
N LEU A 27 8.83 4.63 9.85
CA LEU A 27 10.00 4.35 9.00
C LEU A 27 11.05 5.46 9.11
N ARG A 28 10.63 6.73 9.10
CA ARG A 28 11.53 7.88 9.31
C ARG A 28 12.28 7.76 10.63
N SER A 29 11.60 7.44 11.73
CA SER A 29 12.24 7.26 13.03
C SER A 29 13.27 6.12 13.04
N ILE A 30 12.98 5.01 12.37
CA ILE A 30 13.93 3.90 12.19
C ILE A 30 15.16 4.40 11.42
N MET A 31 14.95 5.11 10.31
CA MET A 31 16.02 5.64 9.46
C MET A 31 16.86 6.71 10.19
N GLU A 32 16.24 7.56 11.02
CA GLU A 32 16.93 8.52 11.89
C GLU A 32 17.87 7.82 12.88
N ASN A 33 17.46 6.68 13.45
CA ASN A 33 18.32 5.90 14.34
C ASN A 33 19.48 5.27 13.57
N ILE A 34 19.25 4.76 12.36
CA ILE A 34 20.32 4.27 11.48
C ILE A 34 21.32 5.39 11.15
N ALA A 35 20.85 6.60 10.86
CA ALA A 35 21.70 7.77 10.58
C ALA A 35 22.60 8.11 11.77
N LYS A 36 22.04 8.10 12.99
CA LYS A 36 22.78 8.36 14.23
C LYS A 36 23.87 7.31 14.47
N GLU A 37 23.58 6.04 14.22
CA GLU A 37 24.56 4.95 14.40
C GLU A 37 25.73 5.02 13.40
N LYS A 38 25.49 5.51 12.18
CA LYS A 38 26.57 5.69 11.18
C LYS A 38 27.61 6.72 11.58
N LYS A 39 27.24 7.74 12.37
CA LYS A 39 28.13 8.82 12.85
C LYS A 39 28.90 9.55 11.75
N ASP A 40 28.40 9.55 10.52
CA ASP A 40 29.02 10.18 9.35
C ASP A 40 28.38 11.54 8.99
N GLY A 41 27.39 11.98 9.78
CA GLY A 41 26.66 13.22 9.56
C GLY A 41 25.57 13.14 8.48
N THR A 42 25.25 11.94 7.97
CA THR A 42 24.16 11.74 7.00
C THR A 42 22.83 12.23 7.57
N SER A 43 22.12 13.08 6.81
CA SER A 43 20.76 13.48 7.15
C SER A 43 19.76 12.39 6.76
N VAL A 44 18.78 12.11 7.62
CA VAL A 44 17.69 11.18 7.29
C VAL A 44 16.95 11.60 6.03
N ASP A 45 16.81 12.90 5.78
CA ASP A 45 16.06 13.44 4.65
C ASP A 45 16.68 13.02 3.31
N SER A 46 17.99 12.78 3.27
CA SER A 46 18.72 12.31 2.09
C SER A 46 18.89 10.80 1.99
N MET A 47 18.50 10.04 3.01
CA MET A 47 18.64 8.58 2.99
C MET A 47 17.56 7.95 2.10
N ARG A 48 17.95 6.94 1.32
CA ARG A 48 17.03 6.11 0.52
C ARG A 48 16.83 4.77 1.21
N PRO A 49 15.60 4.39 1.60
CA PRO A 49 15.33 3.10 2.22
C PRO A 49 15.82 1.89 1.40
N CYS A 50 15.85 1.99 0.06
CA CYS A 50 16.38 0.95 -0.82
C CYS A 50 17.86 0.60 -0.59
N ASP A 51 18.64 1.47 0.06
CA ASP A 51 20.05 1.17 0.39
C ASP A 51 20.18 0.31 1.67
N TYR A 52 19.09 0.22 2.45
CA TYR A 52 19.07 -0.40 3.78
C TYR A 52 18.18 -1.64 3.84
N PHE A 53 17.25 -1.80 2.90
CA PHE A 53 16.38 -2.96 2.80
C PHE A 53 16.60 -3.65 1.45
N ASP A 54 16.80 -4.96 1.50
CA ASP A 54 17.02 -5.78 0.29
C ASP A 54 15.67 -6.15 -0.35
N CYS A 55 14.58 -6.10 0.42
CA CYS A 55 13.21 -6.25 -0.08
C CYS A 55 12.32 -5.12 0.46
N ILE A 56 11.52 -4.50 -0.42
CA ILE A 56 10.55 -3.47 -0.05
C ILE A 56 9.20 -3.83 -0.64
N THR A 57 8.19 -3.96 0.22
CA THR A 57 6.86 -4.41 -0.17
C THR A 57 5.75 -3.71 0.61
N GLY A 58 4.53 -3.84 0.12
CA GLY A 58 3.34 -3.33 0.79
C GLY A 58 2.05 -3.64 0.06
N ALA A 59 0.94 -3.35 0.72
CA ALA A 59 -0.41 -3.45 0.17
C ALA A 59 -1.13 -2.10 0.28
N GLY A 60 -2.09 -1.83 -0.61
CA GLY A 60 -2.81 -0.56 -0.61
C GLY A 60 -1.87 0.65 -0.70
N ILE A 61 -2.11 1.64 0.16
CA ILE A 61 -1.22 2.81 0.29
C ILE A 61 0.22 2.43 0.68
N GLY A 62 0.40 1.38 1.49
CA GLY A 62 1.72 0.86 1.84
C GLY A 62 2.45 0.32 0.62
N GLY A 63 1.73 -0.29 -0.32
CA GLY A 63 2.27 -0.69 -1.62
C GLY A 63 2.67 0.51 -2.49
N VAL A 64 1.89 1.59 -2.49
CA VAL A 64 2.25 2.82 -3.19
C VAL A 64 3.55 3.40 -2.62
N ILE A 65 3.65 3.50 -1.28
CA ILE A 65 4.87 3.94 -0.59
C ILE A 65 6.05 3.00 -0.91
N ALA A 66 5.83 1.68 -0.93
CA ALA A 66 6.85 0.71 -1.29
C ALA A 66 7.39 0.92 -2.71
N LEU A 67 6.53 1.25 -3.69
CA LEU A 67 6.96 1.60 -5.04
C LEU A 67 7.74 2.93 -5.08
N LEU A 68 7.33 3.94 -4.30
CA LEU A 68 8.08 5.20 -4.20
C LEU A 68 9.50 4.97 -3.64
N LEU A 69 9.62 4.16 -2.59
CA LEU A 69 10.88 3.93 -1.89
C LEU A 69 11.79 2.90 -2.57
N GLY A 70 11.21 1.83 -3.11
CA GLY A 70 11.95 0.72 -3.71
C GLY A 70 12.20 0.88 -5.20
N ARG A 71 11.13 1.16 -5.96
CA ARG A 71 11.20 1.24 -7.43
C ARG A 71 11.65 2.63 -7.92
N LEU A 72 11.14 3.70 -7.32
CA LEU A 72 11.57 5.07 -7.65
C LEU A 72 12.80 5.52 -6.85
N LYS A 73 13.23 4.72 -5.86
CA LYS A 73 14.42 4.98 -5.01
C LYS A 73 14.39 6.36 -4.37
N LEU A 74 13.20 6.87 -4.05
CA LEU A 74 13.03 8.18 -3.44
C LEU A 74 13.66 8.20 -2.05
N THR A 75 14.21 9.36 -1.69
CA THR A 75 14.64 9.63 -0.32
C THR A 75 13.45 9.73 0.63
N MET A 76 13.72 9.66 1.94
CA MET A 76 12.69 9.85 2.96
C MET A 76 11.94 11.18 2.82
N LEU A 77 12.64 12.27 2.49
CA LEU A 77 12.02 13.58 2.29
C LEU A 77 11.13 13.60 1.04
N GLU A 78 11.66 13.15 -0.10
CA GLU A 78 10.91 13.08 -1.36
C GLU A 78 9.64 12.25 -1.21
N CYS A 79 9.76 11.04 -0.64
CA CYS A 79 8.60 10.18 -0.40
C CYS A 79 7.57 10.84 0.53
N THR A 80 8.01 11.60 1.54
CA THR A 80 7.09 12.34 2.43
C THR A 80 6.34 13.44 1.70
N VAL A 81 7.03 14.18 0.82
CA VAL A 81 6.42 15.24 0.00
C VAL A 81 5.40 14.64 -0.97
N GLU A 82 5.76 13.58 -1.69
CA GLU A 82 4.85 12.95 -2.65
C GLU A 82 3.67 12.25 -1.99
N TYR A 83 3.87 11.64 -0.83
CA TYR A 83 2.77 11.09 -0.04
C TYR A 83 1.75 12.18 0.32
N ARG A 84 2.20 13.36 0.76
CA ARG A 84 1.30 14.48 1.07
C ARG A 84 0.47 14.90 -0.14
N MET A 85 1.08 14.92 -1.32
CA MET A 85 0.36 15.19 -2.57
C MET A 85 -0.68 14.11 -2.88
N LEU A 86 -0.33 12.83 -2.76
CA LEU A 86 -1.27 11.72 -2.93
C LEU A 86 -2.43 11.78 -1.93
N SER A 87 -2.18 12.20 -0.70
CA SER A 87 -3.20 12.35 0.35
C SER A 87 -4.09 13.59 0.20
N SER A 88 -3.80 14.48 -0.76
CA SER A 88 -4.53 15.73 -0.99
C SER A 88 -5.74 15.60 -1.92
N LEU A 89 -6.11 14.36 -2.28
CA LEU A 89 -7.27 14.08 -3.10
C LEU A 89 -8.55 14.67 -2.51
N LYS A 90 -9.37 15.26 -3.38
CA LYS A 90 -10.66 15.82 -3.00
C LYS A 90 -11.72 14.73 -2.97
N TYR A 91 -12.54 14.75 -1.94
CA TYR A 91 -13.77 13.98 -1.90
C TYR A 91 -14.74 14.50 -2.95
N ARG A 92 -15.52 13.61 -3.55
CA ARG A 92 -16.63 13.99 -4.42
C ARG A 92 -17.78 14.53 -3.55
N GLU A 93 -18.32 15.70 -3.92
CA GLU A 93 -19.27 16.47 -3.10
C GLU A 93 -20.65 15.80 -2.93
N GLU A 94 -21.02 14.90 -3.85
CA GLU A 94 -22.24 14.13 -3.75
C GLU A 94 -21.95 12.73 -3.20
N SER A 95 -22.89 12.22 -2.39
CA SER A 95 -22.91 10.92 -1.70
C SER A 95 -22.88 9.69 -2.63
N ILE A 96 -22.17 9.76 -3.75
CA ILE A 96 -22.06 8.74 -4.79
C ILE A 96 -20.71 8.04 -4.60
N SER A 97 -20.75 6.83 -4.04
CA SER A 97 -19.60 5.93 -4.06
C SER A 97 -19.11 5.72 -5.50
N PRO A 98 -17.80 5.80 -5.78
CA PRO A 98 -16.71 5.91 -4.79
C PRO A 98 -16.42 7.34 -4.34
N LEU A 99 -15.87 7.50 -3.12
CA LEU A 99 -15.51 8.79 -2.52
C LEU A 99 -14.48 9.60 -3.31
N PHE A 100 -13.55 8.93 -4.00
CA PHE A 100 -12.45 9.54 -4.72
C PHE A 100 -12.46 9.16 -6.20
N ASP A 101 -11.96 10.07 -7.05
CA ASP A 101 -11.71 9.77 -8.44
C ASP A 101 -10.34 9.09 -8.61
N ILE A 102 -10.35 7.89 -9.19
CA ILE A 102 -9.11 7.17 -9.49
C ILE A 102 -8.27 7.88 -10.57
N ASN A 103 -8.90 8.67 -11.45
CA ASN A 103 -8.19 9.45 -12.47
C ASN A 103 -7.42 10.62 -11.85
N ASP A 104 -7.94 11.23 -10.78
CA ASP A 104 -7.21 12.25 -10.03
C ASP A 104 -5.98 11.65 -9.37
N PHE A 105 -6.11 10.46 -8.78
CA PHE A 105 -4.98 9.71 -8.23
C PHE A 105 -3.94 9.37 -9.30
N LEU A 106 -4.38 8.84 -10.45
CA LEU A 106 -3.52 8.54 -11.60
C LEU A 106 -2.77 9.79 -12.11
N SER A 107 -3.44 10.94 -12.16
CA SER A 107 -2.83 12.20 -12.55
C SER A 107 -1.68 12.59 -11.62
N ILE A 108 -1.86 12.42 -10.30
CA ILE A 108 -0.79 12.65 -9.32
C ILE A 108 0.36 11.66 -9.52
N CYS A 109 0.07 10.36 -9.66
CA CYS A 109 1.10 9.35 -9.92
C CYS A 109 1.92 9.64 -11.18
N ASN A 110 1.26 10.05 -12.27
CA ASN A 110 1.93 10.42 -13.52
C ASN A 110 2.79 11.69 -13.39
N ARG A 111 2.43 12.62 -12.49
CA ARG A 111 3.26 13.79 -12.19
C ARG A 111 4.50 13.38 -11.40
N ILE A 112 4.38 12.43 -10.47
CA ILE A 112 5.51 11.90 -9.70
C ILE A 112 6.53 11.25 -10.65
N THR A 113 6.10 10.32 -11.50
CA THR A 113 7.03 9.62 -12.43
C THR A 113 7.75 10.59 -13.35
N LYS A 114 7.05 11.60 -13.89
CA LYS A 114 7.65 12.67 -14.70
C LYS A 114 8.62 13.55 -13.92
N LYS A 115 8.28 13.93 -12.68
CA LYS A 115 9.10 14.84 -11.84
C LYS A 115 10.50 14.30 -11.60
N TYR A 116 10.61 12.99 -11.39
CA TYR A 116 11.89 12.35 -11.07
C TYR A 116 12.64 11.83 -12.30
N GLU A 117 12.10 12.04 -13.51
CA GLU A 117 12.69 11.57 -14.78
C GLU A 117 12.97 10.05 -14.79
N ILE A 118 12.15 9.29 -14.08
CA ILE A 118 12.26 7.83 -13.96
C ILE A 118 11.38 7.18 -15.04
N SER A 119 11.82 6.04 -15.57
CA SER A 119 10.99 5.22 -16.46
C SER A 119 9.62 4.99 -15.85
N ASP A 120 8.59 5.22 -16.66
CA ASP A 120 7.19 5.02 -16.28
C ASP A 120 6.81 3.55 -16.21
N ILE A 121 7.67 2.63 -16.64
CA ILE A 121 7.46 1.17 -16.61
C ILE A 121 7.73 0.60 -15.20
N LEU A 122 6.92 -0.37 -14.79
CA LEU A 122 7.02 -1.03 -13.48
C LEU A 122 8.36 -1.75 -13.28
N GLN A 123 8.87 -2.42 -14.32
CA GLN A 123 10.14 -3.13 -14.30
C GLN A 123 11.29 -2.23 -13.80
N GLU A 124 12.09 -2.73 -12.86
CA GLU A 124 13.32 -2.07 -12.40
C GLU A 124 14.38 -2.13 -13.51
N PRO A 125 14.91 -0.97 -13.96
CA PRO A 125 15.97 -0.92 -14.95
C PRO A 125 17.24 -1.57 -14.42
N GLY A 126 17.85 -2.44 -15.23
CA GLY A 126 19.13 -3.10 -14.89
C GLY A 126 19.07 -4.11 -13.75
N ASN A 127 17.92 -4.28 -13.08
CA ASN A 127 17.75 -5.18 -11.94
C ASN A 127 18.76 -4.91 -10.79
N GLU A 128 19.17 -3.64 -10.63
CA GLU A 128 20.16 -3.18 -9.64
C GLU A 128 19.52 -2.63 -8.35
N GLY A 129 18.19 -2.60 -8.28
CA GLY A 129 17.42 -2.14 -7.11
C GLY A 129 17.12 -3.23 -6.09
N PRO A 130 16.49 -2.88 -4.95
CA PRO A 130 15.98 -3.87 -4.02
C PRO A 130 14.87 -4.70 -4.68
N LEU A 131 14.63 -5.91 -4.18
CA LEU A 131 13.48 -6.71 -4.59
C LEU A 131 12.20 -5.97 -4.17
N THR A 132 11.57 -5.30 -5.13
CA THR A 132 10.34 -4.54 -4.91
C THR A 132 9.17 -5.27 -5.52
N PHE A 133 8.13 -5.49 -4.73
CA PHE A 133 6.90 -6.15 -5.15
C PHE A 133 5.78 -5.75 -4.21
N VAL A 134 4.55 -5.69 -4.70
CA VAL A 134 3.40 -5.15 -3.96
C VAL A 134 2.16 -5.99 -4.18
N TYR A 135 1.21 -5.89 -3.25
CA TYR A 135 0.06 -6.78 -3.25
C TYR A 135 -1.25 -6.02 -3.44
N ALA A 136 -2.06 -6.52 -4.37
CA ALA A 136 -3.40 -6.02 -4.66
C ALA A 136 -4.40 -7.16 -4.80
N MET A 137 -5.64 -6.95 -4.35
CA MET A 137 -6.70 -7.92 -4.51
C MET A 137 -7.37 -7.78 -5.89
N ALA A 138 -7.35 -8.84 -6.70
CA ALA A 138 -8.13 -8.89 -7.91
C ALA A 138 -9.63 -9.07 -7.59
N LYS A 139 -10.51 -8.59 -8.46
CA LYS A 139 -11.98 -8.64 -8.31
C LYS A 139 -12.52 -10.08 -8.18
N ASN A 140 -11.78 -11.06 -8.71
CA ASN A 140 -12.07 -12.49 -8.54
C ASN A 140 -11.61 -13.07 -7.18
N LYS A 141 -11.22 -12.20 -6.24
CA LYS A 141 -10.73 -12.53 -4.88
C LYS A 141 -9.39 -13.28 -4.86
N LYS A 142 -8.60 -13.20 -5.93
CA LYS A 142 -7.22 -13.70 -5.94
C LYS A 142 -6.25 -12.57 -5.61
N LEU A 143 -5.43 -12.77 -4.60
CA LEU A 143 -4.32 -11.88 -4.30
C LEU A 143 -3.31 -11.93 -5.45
N GLN A 144 -2.89 -10.76 -5.93
CA GLN A 144 -1.86 -10.63 -6.97
C GLN A 144 -0.59 -10.05 -6.35
N CYS A 145 0.54 -10.65 -6.66
CA CYS A 145 1.87 -10.09 -6.39
C CYS A 145 2.33 -9.34 -7.65
N LEU A 146 2.40 -8.02 -7.59
CA LEU A 146 2.83 -7.16 -8.68
C LEU A 146 4.30 -6.81 -8.47
N ARG A 147 5.18 -7.40 -9.27
CA ARG A 147 6.63 -7.36 -9.09
C ARG A 147 7.26 -6.29 -9.96
N THR A 148 8.40 -5.75 -9.56
CA THR A 148 9.23 -4.88 -10.43
C THR A 148 10.26 -5.69 -11.22
N TYR A 149 10.07 -6.99 -11.33
CA TYR A 149 10.97 -7.93 -12.00
C TYR A 149 10.15 -9.09 -12.58
N PRO A 150 10.57 -9.71 -13.70
CA PRO A 150 9.76 -10.72 -14.35
C PRO A 150 9.71 -12.03 -13.55
N SER A 151 8.55 -12.68 -13.60
CA SER A 151 8.26 -13.98 -13.00
C SER A 151 7.40 -14.83 -13.93
N ALA A 152 7.61 -16.16 -13.89
CA ALA A 152 6.82 -17.09 -14.71
C ALA A 152 5.35 -17.22 -14.24
N ASP A 153 5.03 -16.77 -13.03
CA ASP A 153 3.69 -16.74 -12.44
C ASP A 153 3.07 -15.33 -12.46
N ASP A 154 3.65 -14.38 -13.20
CA ASP A 154 3.14 -13.02 -13.27
C ASP A 154 1.78 -12.97 -13.98
N SER A 155 0.81 -12.35 -13.34
CA SER A 155 -0.46 -12.01 -14.00
C SER A 155 -0.32 -10.76 -14.88
N ILE A 156 0.61 -9.87 -14.53
CA ILE A 156 0.85 -8.58 -15.16
C ILE A 156 2.32 -8.51 -15.53
N ASP A 157 2.61 -8.28 -16.80
CA ASP A 157 3.99 -8.13 -17.30
C ASP A 157 4.59 -6.78 -16.82
N PRO A 158 5.63 -6.80 -15.97
CA PRO A 158 6.23 -5.58 -15.46
C PRO A 158 6.93 -4.75 -16.54
N GLU A 159 7.31 -5.33 -17.67
CA GLU A 159 7.97 -4.64 -18.79
C GLU A 159 7.00 -3.82 -19.65
N ARG A 160 5.69 -4.05 -19.50
CA ARG A 160 4.65 -3.45 -20.35
C ARG A 160 3.65 -2.58 -19.61
N ILE A 161 3.76 -2.51 -18.28
CA ILE A 161 2.77 -1.81 -17.46
C ILE A 161 3.34 -0.52 -16.87
N PRO A 162 2.64 0.62 -17.01
CA PRO A 162 3.04 1.83 -16.33
C PRO A 162 2.89 1.71 -14.81
N ILE A 163 3.90 2.08 -14.05
CA ILE A 163 3.91 2.03 -12.59
C ILE A 163 2.77 2.85 -11.97
N SER A 164 2.34 3.95 -12.61
CA SER A 164 1.20 4.75 -12.15
C SER A 164 -0.11 3.97 -12.17
N THR A 165 -0.31 3.09 -13.15
CA THR A 165 -1.50 2.24 -13.23
C THR A 165 -1.49 1.16 -12.15
N VAL A 166 -0.31 0.66 -11.78
CA VAL A 166 -0.11 -0.27 -10.68
C VAL A 166 -0.40 0.42 -9.35
N MET A 167 0.11 1.64 -9.14
CA MET A 167 -0.21 2.46 -7.97
C MET A 167 -1.73 2.67 -7.84
N ALA A 168 -2.42 2.94 -8.94
CA ALA A 168 -3.88 3.08 -8.93
C ALA A 168 -4.59 1.77 -8.58
N ALA A 169 -4.15 0.63 -9.13
CA ALA A 169 -4.71 -0.69 -8.82
C ALA A 169 -4.61 -1.04 -7.32
N LEU A 170 -3.53 -0.61 -6.65
CA LEU A 170 -3.36 -0.79 -5.20
C LEU A 170 -4.42 -0.03 -4.38
N MET A 171 -4.94 1.10 -4.87
CA MET A 171 -5.88 1.94 -4.12
C MET A 171 -7.35 1.49 -4.23
N THR A 172 -7.64 0.42 -4.96
CA THR A 172 -9.01 0.01 -5.36
C THR A 172 -9.85 -0.62 -4.25
N ALA A 173 -9.94 0.00 -3.08
CA ALA A 173 -10.89 -0.42 -2.04
C ALA A 173 -12.32 0.03 -2.41
N ARG A 174 -13.27 -0.90 -2.40
CA ARG A 174 -14.70 -0.60 -2.64
C ARG A 174 -15.17 0.54 -1.72
N GLY A 175 -15.97 1.47 -2.27
CA GLY A 175 -16.43 2.66 -1.56
C GLY A 175 -15.44 3.83 -1.60
N LEU A 176 -14.13 3.57 -1.66
CA LEU A 176 -13.12 4.63 -1.76
C LEU A 176 -12.76 4.98 -3.21
N PHE A 177 -12.54 3.96 -4.05
CA PHE A 177 -12.15 4.13 -5.46
C PHE A 177 -12.89 3.17 -6.38
N ASN A 178 -12.94 3.51 -7.67
CA ASN A 178 -13.40 2.60 -8.73
C ASN A 178 -12.41 1.46 -8.95
N GLU A 179 -12.89 0.38 -9.58
CA GLU A 179 -12.01 -0.70 -10.03
C GLU A 179 -11.04 -0.23 -11.13
N VAL A 180 -9.86 -0.85 -11.16
CA VAL A 180 -8.82 -0.59 -12.16
C VAL A 180 -8.54 -1.89 -12.89
N SER A 181 -8.47 -1.86 -14.22
CA SER A 181 -8.08 -3.03 -15.02
C SER A 181 -6.73 -2.80 -15.66
N LEU A 182 -5.82 -3.75 -15.46
CA LEU A 182 -4.51 -3.79 -16.10
C LEU A 182 -4.51 -4.86 -17.19
N ASN A 183 -3.72 -4.66 -18.23
CA ASN A 183 -3.52 -5.68 -19.26
C ASN A 183 -2.61 -6.78 -18.68
N GLY A 184 -3.08 -8.01 -18.72
CA GLY A 184 -2.33 -9.20 -18.31
C GLY A 184 -1.30 -9.60 -19.36
N GLU A 185 -0.35 -10.43 -18.95
CA GLU A 185 0.74 -10.91 -19.81
C GLU A 185 0.22 -11.67 -21.04
N SER A 186 -0.86 -12.46 -20.88
CA SER A 186 -1.48 -13.25 -21.95
C SER A 186 -2.44 -12.43 -22.84
N GLY A 187 -2.52 -11.11 -22.66
CA GLY A 187 -3.44 -10.22 -23.38
C GLY A 187 -4.86 -10.20 -22.81
N ASP A 188 -5.13 -10.95 -21.74
CA ASP A 188 -6.34 -10.83 -20.93
C ASP A 188 -6.30 -9.56 -20.06
N LYS A 189 -7.38 -9.27 -19.33
CA LYS A 189 -7.43 -8.14 -18.40
C LYS A 189 -7.59 -8.65 -16.98
N VAL A 190 -6.75 -8.15 -16.08
CA VAL A 190 -6.88 -8.38 -14.64
C VAL A 190 -7.50 -7.14 -14.01
N THR A 191 -8.70 -7.29 -13.45
CA THR A 191 -9.43 -6.21 -12.78
C THR A 191 -9.20 -6.28 -11.27
N PHE A 192 -8.83 -5.15 -10.68
CA PHE A 192 -8.54 -4.95 -9.26
C PHE A 192 -9.68 -4.20 -8.58
N LEU A 193 -10.19 -4.80 -7.51
CA LEU A 193 -11.20 -4.22 -6.63
C LEU A 193 -11.21 -5.03 -5.33
N ASP A 194 -10.68 -4.44 -4.28
CA ASP A 194 -10.63 -5.04 -2.96
C ASP A 194 -11.96 -4.87 -2.19
N GLN A 195 -12.09 -5.61 -1.11
CA GLN A 195 -13.11 -5.39 -0.11
C GLN A 195 -12.99 -3.97 0.47
N PRO A 196 -14.11 -3.39 0.92
CA PRO A 196 -14.08 -2.12 1.61
C PRO A 196 -13.40 -2.26 2.97
N TYR A 197 -12.92 -1.14 3.50
CA TYR A 197 -12.37 -1.07 4.85
C TYR A 197 -13.42 -1.53 5.89
N PRO A 198 -13.05 -2.28 6.96
CA PRO A 198 -11.70 -2.75 7.32
C PRO A 198 -11.30 -4.11 6.74
N TRP A 199 -12.08 -4.69 5.82
CA TRP A 199 -11.85 -6.06 5.31
C TRP A 199 -10.89 -6.15 4.11
N SER A 200 -10.41 -5.02 3.61
CA SER A 200 -9.37 -4.97 2.57
C SER A 200 -8.11 -5.71 3.00
N PHE A 201 -7.41 -6.33 2.06
CA PHE A 201 -6.11 -6.91 2.32
C PHE A 201 -5.10 -5.82 2.68
N SER A 202 -4.50 -5.92 3.87
CA SER A 202 -3.71 -4.83 4.45
C SER A 202 -2.26 -5.20 4.74
N ASN A 203 -2.00 -6.36 5.33
CA ASN A 203 -0.65 -6.74 5.77
C ASN A 203 -0.11 -7.90 4.92
N PRO A 204 0.91 -7.65 4.05
CA PRO A 204 1.45 -8.67 3.16
C PRO A 204 2.63 -9.46 3.74
N ILE A 205 2.88 -9.45 5.05
CA ILE A 205 4.17 -9.93 5.55
C ILE A 205 4.41 -11.43 5.29
N ILE A 206 3.38 -12.26 5.37
CA ILE A 206 3.49 -13.71 5.16
C ILE A 206 3.81 -14.00 3.69
N GLU A 207 3.10 -13.33 2.79
CA GLU A 207 3.32 -13.43 1.35
C GLU A 207 4.69 -12.88 0.96
N ALA A 208 5.13 -11.79 1.60
CA ALA A 208 6.40 -11.16 1.33
C ALA A 208 7.60 -12.01 1.74
N VAL A 209 7.53 -12.66 2.89
CA VAL A 209 8.55 -13.64 3.32
C VAL A 209 8.64 -14.78 2.30
N THR A 210 7.49 -15.29 1.85
CA THR A 210 7.41 -16.37 0.86
C THR A 210 8.03 -15.96 -0.47
N GLU A 211 7.69 -14.78 -1.00
CA GLU A 211 8.26 -14.25 -2.24
C GLU A 211 9.77 -14.03 -2.12
N ALA A 212 10.23 -13.39 -1.04
CA ALA A 212 11.64 -13.09 -0.82
C ALA A 212 12.48 -14.37 -0.77
N GLN A 213 12.05 -15.39 -0.01
CA GLN A 213 12.74 -16.68 0.10
C GLN A 213 12.70 -17.47 -1.22
N GLY A 214 11.58 -17.43 -1.95
CA GLY A 214 11.45 -18.08 -3.25
C GLY A 214 12.45 -17.55 -4.29
N ARG A 215 12.77 -16.25 -4.23
CA ARG A 215 13.71 -15.58 -5.13
C ARG A 215 15.17 -15.67 -4.70
N THR A 216 15.41 -15.77 -3.39
CA THR A 216 16.75 -15.77 -2.80
C THR A 216 17.05 -17.13 -2.17
N LYS A 217 17.00 -18.19 -3.00
CA LYS A 217 17.14 -19.58 -2.53
C LYS A 217 18.37 -19.74 -1.61
N GLY A 218 18.12 -19.99 -0.33
CA GLY A 218 19.14 -20.22 0.68
C GLY A 218 19.60 -18.97 1.46
N ALA A 219 19.10 -17.77 1.14
CA ALA A 219 19.40 -16.59 1.94
C ALA A 219 18.62 -16.62 3.27
N GLU A 220 19.33 -16.37 4.37
CA GLU A 220 18.72 -16.19 5.68
C GLU A 220 17.96 -14.86 5.74
N ILE A 221 16.89 -14.78 6.53
CA ILE A 221 16.24 -13.50 6.84
C ILE A 221 16.87 -12.95 8.11
N GLY A 222 17.60 -11.83 8.00
CA GLY A 222 18.23 -11.19 9.14
C GLY A 222 17.27 -10.29 9.91
N VAL A 223 16.42 -9.52 9.21
CA VAL A 223 15.44 -8.64 9.85
C VAL A 223 14.18 -8.48 9.00
N ILE A 224 13.05 -8.41 9.69
CA ILE A 224 11.77 -8.02 9.14
C ILE A 224 11.29 -6.78 9.88
N VAL A 225 10.98 -5.73 9.13
CA VAL A 225 10.33 -4.52 9.63
C VAL A 225 8.93 -4.46 8.99
N SER A 226 7.90 -4.84 9.74
CA SER A 226 6.50 -4.73 9.32
C SER A 226 5.85 -3.54 10.04
N ILE A 227 5.33 -2.59 9.28
CA ILE A 227 4.80 -1.32 9.82
C ILE A 227 3.32 -1.17 9.49
N GLY A 228 2.49 -1.32 10.51
CA GLY A 228 1.05 -1.10 10.44
C GLY A 228 0.65 0.38 10.33
N THR A 229 -0.56 0.62 9.81
CA THR A 229 -1.17 1.97 9.74
C THR A 229 -2.06 2.30 10.96
N GLY A 230 -1.89 1.56 12.05
CA GLY A 230 -2.70 1.66 13.27
C GLY A 230 -4.06 0.95 13.15
N GLU A 231 -4.59 0.57 14.31
CA GLU A 231 -5.94 0.02 14.42
C GLU A 231 -6.97 1.13 14.55
N VAL A 232 -8.14 0.91 13.95
CA VAL A 232 -9.32 1.74 14.18
C VAL A 232 -10.08 1.17 15.37
N ALA A 233 -10.40 2.02 16.34
CA ALA A 233 -11.20 1.62 17.48
C ALA A 233 -12.57 1.12 17.01
N LYS A 234 -13.12 0.09 17.68
CA LYS A 234 -14.40 -0.52 17.29
C LYS A 234 -15.54 0.49 17.14
N ASP A 235 -15.52 1.53 17.96
CA ASP A 235 -16.55 2.57 17.98
C ASP A 235 -16.49 3.47 16.74
N ASP A 236 -15.30 3.63 16.14
CA ASP A 236 -15.08 4.47 14.95
C ASP A 236 -15.37 3.72 13.63
N ILE A 237 -15.59 2.40 13.68
CA ILE A 237 -15.86 1.57 12.49
C ILE A 237 -17.14 2.02 11.79
N GLN A 238 -18.16 2.43 12.55
CA GLN A 238 -19.44 2.86 11.97
C GLN A 238 -19.28 4.17 11.18
N ASP A 239 -18.54 5.13 11.72
CA ASP A 239 -18.28 6.41 11.06
C ASP A 239 -17.42 6.21 9.80
N LEU A 240 -16.44 5.31 9.85
CA LEU A 240 -15.65 4.94 8.66
C LEU A 240 -16.46 4.15 7.62
N ALA A 241 -17.41 3.32 8.05
CA ALA A 241 -18.33 2.61 7.17
C ALA A 241 -19.35 3.56 6.51
N LEU A 242 -19.79 4.60 7.22
CA LEU A 242 -20.64 5.67 6.70
C LEU A 242 -19.90 6.50 5.64
N LEU A 243 -18.62 6.80 5.87
CA LEU A 243 -17.77 7.42 4.87
C LEU A 243 -17.63 6.51 3.64
N GLY A 244 -17.49 5.19 3.81
CA GLY A 244 -17.34 4.22 2.72
C GLY A 244 -18.65 3.66 2.10
N GLN A 245 -19.83 4.14 2.51
CA GLN A 245 -21.18 3.66 2.13
C GLN A 245 -21.27 2.15 1.83
N LEU A 246 -21.00 1.37 2.86
CA LEU A 246 -20.95 -0.09 2.83
C LEU A 246 -22.33 -0.71 3.10
N ASP A 247 -22.81 -1.62 2.24
CA ASP A 247 -23.86 -2.58 2.60
C ASP A 247 -23.24 -3.66 3.50
N LEU A 248 -23.45 -3.54 4.82
CA LEU A 248 -22.89 -4.47 5.80
C LEU A 248 -23.51 -5.88 5.69
N PRO A 249 -22.72 -6.96 5.82
CA PRO A 249 -23.25 -8.32 5.91
C PRO A 249 -24.23 -8.48 7.07
N GLY A 250 -25.31 -9.22 6.86
CA GLY A 250 -26.49 -9.27 7.75
C GLY A 250 -26.24 -9.66 9.22
N SER A 251 -25.09 -10.26 9.57
CA SER A 251 -24.71 -10.57 10.96
C SER A 251 -24.37 -9.32 11.79
N LEU A 252 -23.88 -8.25 11.16
CA LEU A 252 -23.63 -6.95 11.81
C LEU A 252 -24.93 -6.15 11.99
N ASN A 253 -25.85 -6.22 11.03
CA ASN A 253 -27.16 -5.55 11.13
C ASN A 253 -28.00 -6.03 12.31
N GLN A 254 -27.97 -7.32 12.63
CA GLN A 254 -28.72 -7.86 13.78
C GLN A 254 -28.13 -7.43 15.14
N SER A 255 -26.81 -7.21 15.21
CA SER A 255 -26.15 -6.72 16.42
C SER A 255 -26.41 -5.22 16.64
N LEU A 256 -26.51 -4.45 15.55
CA LEU A 256 -26.85 -3.02 15.56
C LEU A 256 -28.29 -2.75 16.00
N LEU A 257 -29.26 -3.57 15.57
CA LEU A 257 -30.65 -3.48 16.04
C LEU A 257 -30.79 -3.71 17.55
N LYS A 258 -29.96 -4.59 18.12
CA LYS A 258 -29.96 -4.86 19.57
C LYS A 258 -29.36 -3.72 20.40
N MET A 259 -28.35 -3.01 19.88
CA MET A 259 -27.75 -1.86 20.58
C MET A 259 -28.65 -0.61 20.52
N ASN A 260 -29.36 -0.38 19.41
CA ASN A 260 -30.30 0.74 19.33
C ASN A 260 -31.51 0.56 20.26
N ALA A 261 -31.99 -0.67 20.46
CA ALA A 261 -33.04 -0.97 21.44
C ALA A 261 -32.60 -0.72 22.90
N MET A 262 -31.30 -0.74 23.20
CA MET A 262 -30.76 -0.45 24.54
C MET A 262 -30.59 1.05 24.81
N LYS A 263 -30.40 1.88 23.78
CA LYS A 263 -30.27 3.34 23.95
C LYS A 263 -31.60 4.08 24.13
N THR A 264 -32.75 3.45 23.84
CA THR A 264 -34.08 4.08 24.01
C THR A 264 -34.67 3.95 25.42
N ALA A 265 -33.98 3.31 26.38
CA ALA A 265 -34.52 3.03 27.72
C ALA A 265 -34.00 3.95 28.85
N LEU A 266 -33.13 4.93 28.57
CA LEU A 266 -32.56 5.82 29.59
C LEU A 266 -32.73 7.29 29.21
N ALA A 267 -33.96 7.77 29.30
CA ALA A 267 -34.27 9.19 29.48
C ALA A 267 -35.14 9.33 30.73
N ILE A 268 -34.53 9.72 31.84
CA ILE A 268 -35.21 10.15 33.08
C ILE A 268 -34.88 11.64 33.26
N PRO A 269 -35.85 12.49 33.65
CA PRO A 269 -35.84 13.90 33.32
C PRO A 269 -35.00 14.76 34.28
N ILE A 270 -34.63 15.90 33.72
CA ILE A 270 -33.88 17.02 34.31
C ILE A 270 -34.74 17.71 35.38
N HIS A 271 -34.13 18.03 36.52
CA HIS A 271 -34.58 19.11 37.42
C HIS A 271 -33.68 20.33 37.26
#